data_AF-A0A7K7PIE7-F1
#
_entry.id   AF-A0A7K7PIE7-F1
#
_cell.length_a   1.000
_cell.length_b   1.000
_cell.length_c   1.000
_cell.angle_alpha   90.00
_cell.angle_beta   90.00
_cell.angle_gamma   90.00
#
_symmetry.space_group_name_H-M   'P 1'
#
loop_
_entity.id
_entity.type
_entity.pdbx_description
1 polymer ?
#
loop_
_entity_poly.entity_id
_entity_poly.type
_entity_poly.pdbx_seq_one_letter_code
_entity_poly.pdbx_strand_id
1 'polypeptide(L)'
;TGYSPQVKAFVTQDIPLYHNLEMKHLPGADPELVLLSIRYEELERIPLSDMTREEINQLVQELGFYRKETPDAPVPEEFQFAPAKPLPILLPPQATTTDGKNPPKWDKEEHPDL
;
A
#
# COMPACT_ATOMS: atom_id res chain seq x y z
N THR A 1 24.84 14.29 -1.47
CA THR A 1 23.73 13.40 -1.09
C THR A 1 24.26 11.98 -1.10
N GLY A 2 24.36 11.33 0.06
CA GLY A 2 25.13 10.10 0.27
C GLY A 2 24.35 8.81 0.02
N TYR A 3 23.49 8.74 -1.01
CA TYR A 3 22.81 7.50 -1.34
C TYR A 3 23.77 6.50 -2.00
N SER A 4 23.62 5.22 -1.68
CA SER A 4 24.25 4.17 -2.48
C SER A 4 23.65 4.19 -3.91
N PRO A 5 24.40 3.75 -4.94
CA PRO A 5 23.87 3.65 -6.30
C PRO A 5 22.60 2.78 -6.38
N GLN A 6 22.50 1.77 -5.51
CA GLN A 6 21.36 0.87 -5.40
C GLN A 6 20.10 1.59 -4.91
N VAL A 7 20.21 2.32 -3.80
CA VAL A 7 19.10 3.14 -3.27
C VAL A 7 18.67 4.21 -4.29
N LYS A 8 19.63 4.83 -4.98
CA LYS A 8 19.31 5.82 -6.02
C LYS A 8 18.55 5.19 -7.19
N ALA A 9 18.92 3.99 -7.63
CA ALA A 9 18.21 3.28 -8.69
C ALA A 9 16.78 2.93 -8.26
N PHE A 10 16.59 2.42 -7.04
CA PHE A 10 15.27 2.17 -6.48
C PHE A 10 14.39 3.41 -6.49
N VAL A 11 14.92 4.52 -5.96
CA VAL A 11 14.20 5.79 -5.87
C VAL A 11 13.77 6.33 -7.24
N THR A 12 14.64 6.22 -8.25
CA THR A 12 14.40 6.83 -9.56
C THR A 12 13.64 5.95 -10.52
N GLN A 13 13.77 4.62 -10.40
CA GLN A 13 13.24 3.67 -11.38
C GLN A 13 12.08 2.84 -10.82
N ASP A 14 12.10 2.49 -9.54
CA ASP A 14 11.11 1.56 -8.97
C ASP A 14 9.99 2.28 -8.23
N ILE A 15 10.26 3.34 -7.46
CA ILE A 15 9.21 4.09 -6.74
C ILE A 15 8.03 4.49 -7.65
N PRO A 16 8.24 5.01 -8.89
CA PRO A 16 7.12 5.34 -9.79
C PRO A 16 6.21 4.16 -10.14
N LEU A 17 6.71 2.93 -10.01
CA LEU A 17 5.97 1.70 -10.30
C LEU A 17 5.15 1.23 -9.09
N TYR A 18 5.41 1.71 -7.88
CA TYR A 18 4.64 1.29 -6.71
C TYR A 18 3.45 2.23 -6.45
N HIS A 19 2.30 1.64 -6.13
CA HIS A 19 1.13 2.38 -5.64
C HIS A 19 1.34 2.81 -4.19
N ASN A 20 0.90 4.02 -3.82
CA ASN A 20 1.03 4.57 -2.46
C ASN A 20 2.46 4.65 -1.89
N LEU A 21 3.49 4.64 -2.75
CA LEU A 21 4.88 4.84 -2.35
C LEU A 21 5.44 6.11 -2.98
N GLU A 22 6.02 6.98 -2.16
CA GLU A 22 6.56 8.27 -2.61
C GLU A 22 7.93 8.54 -2.02
N MET A 23 8.80 9.18 -2.82
CA MET A 23 10.08 9.69 -2.32
C MET A 23 9.89 11.10 -1.75
N LYS A 24 10.31 11.30 -0.49
CA LYS A 24 10.51 12.64 0.08
C LYS A 24 11.99 12.91 0.28
N HIS A 25 12.48 14.01 -0.29
CA HIS A 25 13.87 14.41 -0.13
C HIS A 25 14.06 15.23 1.15
N LEU A 26 14.79 14.66 2.10
CA LEU A 26 15.19 15.33 3.33
C LEU A 26 16.71 15.56 3.31
N PRO A 27 17.19 16.83 3.37
CA PRO A 27 18.62 17.11 3.28
C PRO A 27 19.36 16.63 4.53
N GLY A 28 20.42 15.85 4.34
CA GLY A 28 21.30 15.40 5.42
C GLY A 28 20.80 14.20 6.23
N ALA A 29 19.66 13.61 5.86
CA ALA A 29 19.16 12.37 6.46
C ALA A 29 19.57 11.15 5.62
N ASP A 30 19.74 10.01 6.30
CA ASP A 30 19.89 8.71 5.67
C ASP A 30 18.58 8.27 4.98
N PRO A 31 18.64 7.47 3.91
CA PRO A 31 17.44 6.93 3.27
C PRO A 31 16.71 5.94 4.18
N GLU A 32 15.43 6.20 4.41
CA GLU A 32 14.56 5.35 5.22
C GLU A 32 13.22 5.16 4.52
N LEU A 33 12.64 3.97 4.67
CA LEU A 33 11.25 3.70 4.36
C LEU A 33 10.42 4.00 5.60
N VAL A 34 9.54 5.00 5.50
CA VAL A 34 8.63 5.41 6.57
C VAL A 34 7.23 4.92 6.23
N LEU A 35 6.70 3.99 7.02
CA LEU A 35 5.35 3.48 6.86
C LEU A 35 4.37 4.38 7.59
N LEU A 36 3.37 4.86 6.87
CA LEU A 36 2.34 5.74 7.40
C LEU A 36 0.98 5.05 7.40
N SER A 37 0.20 5.30 8.44
CA SER A 37 -1.21 4.92 8.48
C SER A 37 -2.04 5.79 7.51
N ILE A 38 -3.28 5.41 7.27
CA ILE A 38 -4.24 6.23 6.50
C ILE A 38 -4.47 7.63 7.12
N ARG A 39 -4.09 7.83 8.39
CA ARG A 39 -4.16 9.11 9.11
C ARG A 39 -2.82 9.84 9.14
N TYR A 40 -1.84 9.41 8.35
CA TYR A 40 -0.47 9.93 8.33
C TYR A 40 0.30 9.78 9.65
N GLU A 41 -0.09 8.82 10.47
CA GLU A 41 0.67 8.46 11.68
C GLU A 41 1.81 7.52 11.29
N GLU A 42 3.01 7.79 11.79
CA GLU A 42 4.16 6.90 11.59
C GLU A 42 3.93 5.57 12.31
N LEU A 43 3.91 4.49 11.54
CA LEU A 43 3.77 3.13 12.04
C LEU A 43 5.14 2.50 12.28
N GLU A 44 6.04 2.66 11.32
CA GLU A 44 7.36 2.04 11.34
C GLU A 44 8.36 2.81 10.47
N ARG A 45 9.65 2.74 10.83
CA ARG A 45 10.77 3.28 10.06
C ARG A 45 11.83 2.22 9.86
N ILE A 46 12.19 1.99 8.59
CA ILE A 46 13.14 0.96 8.19
C ILE A 46 14.32 1.64 7.45
N PRO A 47 15.57 1.51 7.93
CA PRO A 47 16.73 2.07 7.25
C PRO A 47 17.04 1.32 5.95
N LEU A 48 17.31 2.05 4.87
CA LEU A 48 17.59 1.48 3.55
C LEU A 48 19.07 1.53 3.16
N SER A 49 19.90 2.22 3.95
CA SER A 49 21.31 2.53 3.61
C SER A 49 22.14 1.30 3.25
N ASP A 50 21.94 0.19 3.97
CA ASP A 50 22.70 -1.06 3.82
C ASP A 50 22.02 -2.08 2.89
N MET A 51 20.85 -1.75 2.34
CA MET A 51 20.08 -2.67 1.49
C MET A 51 20.40 -2.46 0.01
N THR A 52 20.40 -3.57 -0.73
CA THR A 52 20.44 -3.60 -2.18
C THR A 52 19.10 -3.20 -2.78
N ARG A 53 19.08 -2.83 -4.06
CA ARG A 53 17.84 -2.49 -4.76
C ARG A 53 16.85 -3.65 -4.74
N GLU A 54 17.34 -4.88 -4.92
CA GLU A 54 16.55 -6.10 -4.93
C GLU A 54 15.91 -6.35 -3.57
N GLU A 55 16.68 -6.24 -2.48
CA GLU A 55 16.16 -6.39 -1.11
C GLU A 55 15.10 -5.33 -0.78
N ILE A 56 15.29 -4.09 -1.20
CA ILE A 56 14.30 -3.02 -1.00
C ILE A 56 13.00 -3.35 -1.78
N ASN A 57 13.10 -3.79 -3.04
CA ASN A 57 11.93 -4.18 -3.83
C ASN A 57 11.21 -5.40 -3.23
N GLN A 58 11.94 -6.35 -2.66
CA GLN A 58 11.38 -7.51 -1.95
C GLN A 58 10.64 -7.07 -0.70
N LEU A 59 11.27 -6.26 0.16
CA LEU A 59 10.67 -5.71 1.37
C LEU A 59 9.35 -5.00 1.07
N VAL A 60 9.34 -4.11 0.07
CA VAL A 60 8.14 -3.35 -0.31
C VAL A 60 7.02 -4.28 -0.79
N GLN A 61 7.34 -5.36 -1.52
CA GLN A 61 6.34 -6.35 -1.93
C GLN A 61 5.83 -7.19 -0.75
N GLU A 62 6.69 -7.58 0.18
CA GLU A 62 6.29 -8.31 1.40
C GLU A 62 5.37 -7.48 2.30
N LEU A 63 5.57 -6.16 2.34
CA LEU A 63 4.67 -5.22 3.00
C LEU A 63 3.31 -5.07 2.30
N GLY A 64 3.14 -5.66 1.12
CA GLY A 64 1.88 -5.68 0.37
C GLY A 64 1.67 -4.48 -0.56
N PHE A 65 2.72 -3.72 -0.88
CA PHE A 65 2.60 -2.66 -1.88
C PHE A 65 2.42 -3.27 -3.26
N TYR A 66 1.43 -2.75 -3.98
CA TYR A 66 1.18 -3.15 -5.36
C TYR A 66 2.18 -2.51 -6.31
N ARG A 67 2.78 -3.33 -7.19
CA ARG A 67 3.64 -2.89 -8.28
C ARG A 67 2.87 -2.86 -9.59
N LYS A 68 2.78 -1.67 -10.19
CA LYS A 68 2.21 -1.40 -11.51
C LYS A 68 3.15 -1.89 -12.62
N GLU A 69 2.60 -2.22 -13.78
CA GLU A 69 3.37 -2.56 -14.98
C GLU A 69 4.16 -1.36 -15.52
N THR A 70 3.52 -0.19 -15.53
CA THR A 70 4.12 1.09 -15.94
C THR A 70 3.72 2.19 -14.95
N PRO A 71 4.46 3.32 -14.88
CA PRO A 71 4.14 4.41 -13.96
C PRO A 71 2.71 4.94 -14.11
N ASP A 72 2.21 4.99 -15.35
CA ASP A 72 0.87 5.50 -15.69
C ASP A 72 -0.22 4.41 -15.75
N ALA A 73 0.11 3.15 -15.44
CA ALA A 73 -0.88 2.09 -15.47
C ALA A 73 -1.89 2.26 -14.32
N PRO A 74 -3.19 2.00 -14.57
CA PRO A 74 -4.19 2.05 -13.51
C PRO A 74 -3.94 0.95 -12.48
N VAL A 75 -4.28 1.24 -11.22
CA VAL A 75 -4.23 0.26 -10.13
C VAL A 75 -5.54 -0.53 -10.13
N PRO A 76 -5.51 -1.88 -10.17
CA PRO A 76 -6.71 -2.71 -10.08
C PRO A 76 -7.52 -2.43 -8.80
N GLU A 77 -8.85 -2.63 -8.86
CA GLU A 77 -9.75 -2.36 -7.73
C GLU A 77 -9.34 -3.09 -6.44
N GLU A 78 -8.86 -4.33 -6.57
CA GLU A 78 -8.38 -5.16 -5.46
C GLU A 78 -7.16 -4.55 -4.73
N PHE A 79 -6.39 -3.70 -5.39
CA PHE A 79 -5.18 -3.07 -4.87
C PHE A 79 -5.31 -1.56 -4.63
N GLN A 80 -6.50 -0.97 -4.81
CA GLN A 80 -6.68 0.48 -4.63
C GLN A 80 -6.28 0.98 -3.24
N PHE A 81 -6.49 0.14 -2.22
CA PHE A 81 -6.13 0.45 -0.84
C PHE A 81 -4.76 -0.08 -0.42
N ALA A 82 -4.12 -0.92 -1.25
CA ALA A 82 -2.85 -1.56 -0.92
C ALA A 82 -1.76 -0.50 -0.59
N PRO A 83 -0.91 -0.74 0.42
CA PRO A 83 -0.84 -1.94 1.27
C PRO A 83 -1.90 -2.00 2.39
N ALA A 84 -2.66 -0.92 2.62
CA ALA A 84 -3.71 -0.92 3.62
C ALA A 84 -4.85 -1.86 3.23
N LYS A 85 -5.41 -2.56 4.21
CA LYS A 85 -6.60 -3.39 3.99
C LYS A 85 -7.81 -2.47 3.86
N PRO A 86 -8.71 -2.70 2.87
CA PRO A 86 -9.95 -1.95 2.81
C PRO A 86 -10.71 -2.11 4.13
N LEU A 87 -11.24 -1.00 4.65
CA LEU A 87 -12.12 -1.06 5.82
C LEU A 87 -13.33 -1.93 5.46
N PRO A 88 -13.80 -2.82 6.35
CA PRO A 88 -14.91 -3.74 6.06
C PRO A 88 -16.18 -3.06 5.53
N ILE A 89 -16.33 -1.75 5.82
CA ILE A 89 -17.48 -0.92 5.51
C ILE A 89 -17.53 -0.53 4.01
N LEU A 90 -16.40 -0.57 3.29
CA LEU A 90 -16.31 -0.11 1.90
C LEU A 90 -16.42 -1.25 0.86
N LEU A 91 -16.43 -2.51 1.30
CA LEU A 91 -16.65 -3.62 0.38
C LEU A 91 -18.15 -3.71 0.06
N PRO A 92 -18.57 -3.59 -1.21
CA PRO A 92 -19.89 -4.10 -1.58
C PRO A 92 -19.96 -5.58 -1.18
N PRO A 93 -21.14 -6.11 -0.77
CA PRO A 93 -21.29 -7.45 -0.18
C PRO A 93 -20.84 -8.67 -1.02
N GLN A 94 -20.11 -8.49 -2.12
CA GLN A 94 -19.72 -9.53 -3.06
C GLN A 94 -18.21 -9.57 -3.29
N ALA A 95 -17.43 -9.89 -2.25
CA ALA A 95 -16.07 -10.43 -2.42
C ALA A 95 -15.64 -11.34 -1.24
N THR A 96 -16.59 -11.94 -0.52
CA THR A 96 -16.30 -13.00 0.45
C THR A 96 -16.66 -14.36 -0.14
N THR A 97 -15.71 -14.94 -0.87
CA THR A 97 -15.63 -16.38 -1.17
C THR A 97 -14.37 -16.86 -0.43
N THR A 98 -14.34 -17.79 0.52
CA THR A 98 -15.26 -18.80 1.03
C THR A 98 -14.66 -19.33 2.34
N ASP A 99 -15.40 -19.36 3.44
CA ASP A 99 -15.45 -20.53 4.34
C ASP A 99 -16.78 -20.49 5.09
N GLY A 100 -17.51 -21.60 5.05
CA GLY A 100 -18.95 -21.61 5.26
C GLY A 100 -19.40 -21.49 6.70
N LYS A 101 -20.30 -20.55 6.98
CA LYS A 101 -21.52 -20.82 7.76
C LYS A 101 -22.54 -19.68 7.66
N ASN A 102 -23.69 -20.02 7.09
CA ASN A 102 -25.03 -19.42 7.23
C ASN A 102 -25.19 -17.91 6.90
N PRO A 103 -26.05 -17.52 5.93
CA PRO A 103 -26.35 -16.10 5.73
C PRO A 103 -27.29 -15.58 6.83
N PRO A 104 -27.01 -14.43 7.47
CA PRO A 104 -28.03 -13.74 8.25
C PRO A 104 -29.01 -13.07 7.28
N LYS A 105 -30.27 -13.47 7.36
CA LYS A 105 -31.38 -12.74 6.72
C LYS A 105 -31.50 -11.39 7.41
N TRP A 106 -31.33 -10.30 6.66
CA TRP A 106 -31.74 -8.97 7.11
C TRP A 106 -33.05 -8.63 6.43
N ASP A 107 -34.11 -8.70 7.22
CA ASP A 107 -35.44 -8.24 6.86
C ASP A 107 -35.38 -6.73 6.57
N LYS A 108 -35.93 -6.34 5.41
CA LYS A 108 -36.18 -4.95 5.05
C LYS A 108 -37.26 -4.43 6.00
N GLU A 109 -36.88 -3.65 7.01
CA GLU A 109 -37.84 -2.78 7.68
C GLU A 109 -37.83 -1.43 6.96
N GLU A 110 -38.90 -1.22 6.21
CA GLU A 110 -39.26 0.02 5.54
C GLU A 110 -39.18 1.20 6.52
N HIS A 111 -38.45 2.25 6.17
CA HIS A 111 -38.65 3.55 6.80
C HIS A 111 -39.94 4.13 6.21
N PRO A 112 -41.04 4.31 6.98
CA PRO A 112 -42.17 5.06 6.47
C PRO A 112 -41.80 6.55 6.46
N ASP A 113 -41.96 7.18 5.31
CA ASP A 113 -42.09 8.62 5.19
C ASP A 113 -43.33 9.08 5.97
N LEU A 114 -43.16 9.83 7.07
CA LEU A 114 -43.90 11.08 7.40
C LEU A 114 -43.37 11.75 8.67
#